data_AF-A0A847MYG8-F1
#
_entry.id   AF-A0A847MYG8-F1
#
_cell.length_a   1.000
_cell.length_b   1.000
_cell.length_c   1.000
_cell.angle_alpha   90.00
_cell.angle_beta   90.00
_cell.angle_gamma   90.00
#
_symmetry.space_group_name_H-M   'P 1'
#
loop_
_entity.id
_entity.type
_entity.pdbx_description
1 polymer ?
#
loop_
_entity_poly.entity_id
_entity_poly.type
_entity_poly.pdbx_seq_one_letter_code
_entity_poly.pdbx_strand_id
1 'polypeptide(L)' 'PMMMDSNFKPGFKIDLHIKDLANAMDTAHSVGSPLPLTASVREMMETLHADGFGGDDHSALARFYAKVSGTKIGE' A
#
# COMPACT_ATOMS: atom_id res chain seq x y z
N PRO A 1 17.28 -1.63 -6.87
CA PRO A 1 16.34 -2.14 -5.83
C PRO A 1 14.89 -1.99 -6.31
N MET A 2 13.97 -2.88 -5.93
CA MET A 2 12.62 -3.01 -6.57
C MET A 2 11.95 -1.71 -7.02
N MET A 3 11.77 -0.73 -6.11
CA MET A 3 11.13 0.56 -6.44
C MET A 3 11.92 1.42 -7.44
N MET A 4 13.26 1.46 -7.34
CA MET A 4 14.11 2.23 -8.25
C MET A 4 14.22 1.56 -9.63
N ASP A 5 14.05 0.24 -9.68
CA ASP A 5 14.14 -0.57 -10.89
C ASP A 5 12.75 -0.74 -11.54
N SER A 6 11.72 -0.03 -11.06
CA SER A 6 10.33 -0.16 -11.50
C SER A 6 9.81 -1.62 -11.51
N ASN A 7 10.37 -2.47 -10.63
CA ASN A 7 10.06 -3.89 -10.54
C ASN A 7 9.09 -4.15 -9.39
N PHE A 8 7.82 -4.39 -9.75
CA PHE A 8 6.75 -4.66 -8.79
C PHE A 8 6.23 -6.09 -8.88
N LYS A 9 7.05 -7.02 -9.39
CA LYS A 9 6.71 -8.44 -9.37
C LYS A 9 6.43 -8.88 -7.93
N PRO A 10 5.32 -9.57 -7.67
CA PRO A 10 4.84 -9.80 -6.31
C PRO A 10 5.81 -10.68 -5.51
N GLY A 11 6.40 -10.12 -4.46
CA GLY A 11 6.88 -10.85 -3.29
C GLY A 11 5.76 -10.96 -2.25
N PHE A 12 5.04 -9.86 -2.03
CA PHE A 12 3.83 -9.80 -1.22
C PHE A 12 2.81 -8.81 -1.81
N LYS A 13 1.62 -9.30 -2.15
CA LYS A 13 0.62 -8.52 -2.91
C LYS A 13 0.02 -7.36 -2.10
N ILE A 14 -0.28 -6.26 -2.77
CA ILE A 14 -1.07 -5.14 -2.19
C ILE A 14 -2.37 -5.65 -1.57
N ASP A 15 -3.13 -6.50 -2.27
CA ASP A 15 -4.41 -7.01 -1.75
C ASP A 15 -4.26 -7.80 -0.44
N LEU A 16 -3.14 -8.52 -0.27
CA LEU A 16 -2.86 -9.23 0.96
C LEU A 16 -2.48 -8.26 2.08
N HIS A 17 -1.75 -7.19 1.76
CA HIS A 17 -1.39 -6.17 2.73
C HIS A 17 -2.61 -5.37 3.20
N ILE A 18 -3.55 -5.03 2.30
CA ILE A 18 -4.83 -4.41 2.66
C ILE A 18 -5.57 -5.26 3.72
N LYS A 19 -5.68 -6.57 3.48
CA LYS A 19 -6.30 -7.51 4.42
C LYS A 19 -5.57 -7.53 5.77
N ASP A 20 -4.24 -7.51 5.79
CA ASP A 20 -3.48 -7.48 7.04
C ASP A 20 -3.62 -6.13 7.78
N LEU A 21 -3.69 -5.00 7.07
CA LEU A 21 -3.97 -3.68 7.67
C LEU A 21 -5.38 -3.62 8.26
N ALA A 22 -6.37 -4.25 7.61
CA ALA A 22 -7.72 -4.38 8.16
C ALA A 22 -7.70 -5.15 9.50
N ASN A 23 -7.01 -6.30 9.56
CA ASN A 23 -6.85 -7.07 10.80
C ASN A 23 -6.16 -6.25 11.91
N ALA A 24 -5.13 -5.47 11.56
CA ALA A 24 -4.44 -4.60 12.51
C ALA A 24 -5.37 -3.50 13.06
N MET A 25 -6.18 -2.88 12.20
CA MET A 25 -7.17 -1.88 12.61
C MET A 25 -8.26 -2.48 13.51
N ASP A 26 -8.80 -3.65 13.16
CA ASP A 26 -9.82 -4.35 13.97
C ASP A 26 -9.29 -4.69 15.37
N THR A 27 -8.05 -5.20 15.42
CA THR A 27 -7.37 -5.49 16.70
C THR A 27 -7.16 -4.22 17.51
N ALA A 28 -6.71 -3.14 16.89
CA ALA A 28 -6.47 -1.87 17.57
C ALA A 28 -7.76 -1.27 18.13
N HIS A 29 -8.87 -1.33 17.38
CA HIS A 29 -10.18 -0.91 17.86
C HIS A 29 -10.65 -1.71 19.07
N SER A 30 -10.37 -3.02 19.12
CA SER A 30 -10.75 -3.88 20.27
C SER A 30 -10.07 -3.49 21.59
N VAL A 31 -8.91 -2.83 21.52
CA VAL A 31 -8.14 -2.39 22.70
C VAL A 31 -8.12 -0.87 22.86
N GLY A 32 -8.86 -0.12 22.03
CA GLY A 32 -8.91 1.34 22.07
C GLY A 32 -7.59 2.03 21.65
N SER A 33 -6.75 1.36 20.84
CA SER A 33 -5.49 1.93 20.36
C SER A 33 -5.68 2.68 19.03
N PRO A 34 -5.32 3.96 18.94
CA PRO A 34 -5.46 4.73 17.70
C PRO A 34 -4.32 4.40 16.70
N LEU A 35 -4.69 4.15 15.44
CA LEU A 35 -3.74 3.87 14.34
C LEU A 35 -3.92 4.80 13.11
N PRO A 36 -3.75 6.13 13.26
CA PRO A 36 -4.01 7.08 12.18
C PRO A 36 -3.13 6.86 10.95
N LEU A 37 -1.86 6.47 11.14
CA LEU A 37 -0.95 6.22 10.01
C LEU A 37 -1.33 4.94 9.26
N THR A 38 -1.74 3.89 9.98
CA THR A 38 -2.21 2.63 9.37
C THR A 38 -3.47 2.87 8.54
N ALA A 39 -4.42 3.66 9.06
CA ALA A 39 -5.62 4.04 8.32
C ALA A 39 -5.27 4.79 7.03
N SER A 40 -4.39 5.79 7.11
CA SER A 40 -3.93 6.52 5.92
C SER A 40 -3.25 5.60 4.89
N VAL A 41 -2.35 4.71 5.32
CA VAL A 41 -1.67 3.78 4.41
C VAL A 41 -2.63 2.78 3.78
N ARG A 42 -3.64 2.33 4.51
CA ARG A 42 -4.69 1.45 3.96
C ARG A 42 -5.40 2.13 2.80
N GLU A 43 -5.81 3.40 2.95
CA GLU A 43 -6.47 4.15 1.86
C GLU A 43 -5.55 4.34 0.64
N MET A 44 -4.23 4.53 0.86
CA MET A 44 -3.27 4.57 -0.24
C MET A 44 -3.21 3.23 -1.00
N MET A 45 -3.26 2.11 -0.28
CA MET A 45 -3.27 0.77 -0.88
C MET A 45 -4.60 0.47 -1.59
N GLU A 46 -5.74 0.86 -1.03
CA GLU A 46 -7.06 0.75 -1.67
C GLU A 46 -7.11 1.55 -2.97
N THR A 47 -6.49 2.74 -3.00
CA THR A 47 -6.33 3.53 -4.23
C THR A 47 -5.57 2.75 -5.30
N LEU A 48 -4.48 2.06 -4.92
CA LEU A 48 -3.68 1.25 -5.84
C LEU A 48 -4.42 0.00 -6.30
N HIS A 49 -5.19 -0.64 -5.42
CA HIS A 49 -6.10 -1.72 -5.80
C HIS A 49 -7.09 -1.26 -6.86
N ALA A 50 -7.76 -0.12 -6.65
CA ALA A 50 -8.70 0.47 -7.59
C ALA A 50 -8.05 0.87 -8.93
N ASP A 51 -6.78 1.28 -8.91
CA ASP A 51 -5.99 1.56 -10.11
C ASP A 51 -5.52 0.28 -10.85
N GLY A 52 -5.84 -0.92 -10.36
CA GLY A 52 -5.50 -2.20 -10.98
C GLY A 52 -4.16 -2.80 -10.54
N PHE A 53 -3.52 -2.25 -9.51
CA PHE A 53 -2.23 -2.71 -8.98
C PHE A 53 -2.36 -3.66 -7.76
N GLY A 54 -3.55 -4.17 -7.46
CA GLY A 54 -3.78 -5.07 -6.31
C GLY A 54 -2.90 -6.34 -6.30
N GLY A 55 -2.56 -6.83 -7.50
CA GLY A 55 -1.69 -7.99 -7.70
C GLY A 55 -0.19 -7.71 -7.65
N ASP A 56 0.22 -6.43 -7.63
CA ASP A 56 1.63 -6.03 -7.56
C ASP A 56 2.16 -6.20 -6.13
N ASP A 57 3.48 -6.24 -6.02
CA ASP A 57 4.17 -6.20 -4.73
C ASP A 57 3.82 -4.94 -3.93
N HIS A 58 3.79 -5.03 -2.60
CA HIS A 58 3.50 -3.90 -1.71
C HIS A 58 4.49 -2.73 -1.83
N SER A 59 5.66 -2.93 -2.44
CA SER A 59 6.56 -1.84 -2.87
C SER A 59 5.95 -0.92 -3.94
N ALA A 60 4.88 -1.35 -4.62
CA ALA A 60 4.09 -0.52 -5.54
C ALA A 60 3.37 0.64 -4.85
N LEU A 61 3.43 0.75 -3.51
CA LEU A 61 3.09 1.97 -2.79
C LEU A 61 3.84 3.21 -3.33
N ALA A 62 5.05 3.02 -3.88
CA ALA A 62 5.78 4.10 -4.58
C ALA A 62 4.96 4.71 -5.74
N ARG A 63 4.16 3.91 -6.46
CA ARG A 63 3.30 4.40 -7.55
C ARG A 63 2.24 5.37 -7.05
N PHE A 64 1.71 5.18 -5.84
CA PHE A 64 0.76 6.12 -5.24
C PHE A 64 1.41 7.49 -5.06
N TYR A 65 2.61 7.52 -4.47
CA TYR A 65 3.35 8.77 -4.28
C TYR A 65 3.71 9.44 -5.61
N ALA A 66 4.18 8.68 -6.59
CA ALA A 66 4.45 9.16 -7.95
C ALA A 66 3.20 9.80 -8.59
N LYS A 67 2.03 9.16 -8.43
CA LYS A 67 0.74 9.67 -8.94
C LYS A 67 0.36 11.01 -8.31
N VAL A 68 0.43 11.13 -6.97
CA VAL A 68 0.02 12.37 -6.28
C VAL A 68 1.04 13.51 -6.42
N SER A 69 2.33 13.20 -6.57
CA SER A 69 3.36 14.20 -6.81
C SER A 69 3.45 14.66 -8.27
N GLY A 70 2.85 13.91 -9.21
CA GLY A 70 3.03 14.12 -10.64
C GLY A 70 4.45 13.81 -11.13
N THR A 71 5.24 13.05 -10.34
CA THR A 71 6.62 12.67 -10.67
C THR A 71 6.74 11.17 -10.96
N LYS A 72 7.92 10.74 -11.39
CA LYS A 72 8.29 9.32 -11.43
C LYS A 72 9.20 8.99 -10.26
N ILE A 73 9.18 7.74 -9.82
CA ILE A 73 10.11 7.17 -8.84
C ILE A 73 10.79 6.00 -9.53
N GLY A 74 12.12 6.00 -9.56
CA GLY A 74 12.89 5.07 -10.40
C GLY A 74 13.02 5.55 -11.85
N GLU A 75 13.72 4.75 -12.67
CA GLU A 75 13.84 4.96 -14.12
C GLU A 75 12.54 4.64 -14.88
#